data_AF-A0A0I9SCU3-F1
#
_entry.id   AF-A0A0I9SCU3-F1
#
_cell.length_a   1.000
_cell.length_b   1.000
_cell.length_c   1.000
_cell.angle_alpha   90.00
_cell.angle_beta   90.00
_cell.angle_gamma   90.00
#
_symmetry.space_group_name_H-M   'P 1'
#
loop_
_entity.id
_entity.type
_entity.pdbx_description
1 polymer ?
#
loop_
_entity_poly.entity_id
_entity_poly.type
_entity_poly.pdbx_seq_one_letter_code
_entity_poly.pdbx_strand_id
1 'polypeptide(L)'
;MKQMLQIYCKNNNISKEFPIGSSLLDIYYGFNLNFPYQVVSAKVNNRSEGLNFRVYNNKDVEFLDVRDSSGMRTYVRSLCFVLYKAVSELFPNGKLFVEHPVSKGYFCNLRIGRAITLEDVSQIKKRMQEIITENITYHRIECHTTEAVRVFSERGMNDKVKLLESSGSIYTYYYTLGGTADYYYGNLLPSTGFIHLFDLVKYYDGLLLRIPNKENPTVLEEVVKQEKMLDVFKEHLRWNYIMGLNNVGDFNIACEEGHATDLINVAEALQEKKIAQIADSIFHRGENGNRVKLVLISGPSSSGKTTFSKRLSIQLMTNGLKPYPISLDNYFVDREETPLDENGNYDYESLYALDLELFNAQLQALLRGEEVELPRYNFMLGKKEYKGDKLRIDEHTVLILEGIHALNPELTPQIPAENKYKIYVSALTTISLDDHNWIPTTDNRLLRRIIRDFNYRGYSAQETISRWPSVRAGEDKWIFPYQENADVMFNSALLFEFAVLRCHAEPILTSVPRNCPEYAEAYRLLKFIKYFTPVQDKEIPPTSLLREFLGGSSFKY
;
A
#
# COMPACT_ATOMS: atom_id res chain seq x y z
N MET A 1 -40.33 7.15 29.40
CA MET A 1 -38.99 6.52 29.55
C MET A 1 -38.21 6.80 28.27
N LYS A 2 -36.95 7.23 28.35
CA LYS A 2 -36.08 7.24 27.17
C LYS A 2 -35.90 5.78 26.73
N GLN A 3 -36.13 5.48 25.47
CA GLN A 3 -35.84 4.14 24.94
C GLN A 3 -34.33 3.89 25.07
N MET A 4 -34.00 2.72 25.62
CA MET A 4 -32.62 2.28 25.85
C MET A 4 -32.25 1.22 24.81
N LEU A 5 -30.96 1.15 24.48
CA LEU A 5 -30.38 0.09 23.66
C LEU A 5 -29.27 -0.60 24.45
N GLN A 6 -29.09 -1.89 24.19
CA GLN A 6 -28.03 -2.67 24.79
C GLN A 6 -26.80 -2.63 23.88
N ILE A 7 -25.68 -2.17 24.43
CA ILE A 7 -24.37 -2.22 23.77
C ILE A 7 -23.53 -3.29 24.44
N TYR A 8 -22.97 -4.18 23.64
CA TYR A 8 -21.96 -5.14 24.06
C TYR A 8 -20.56 -4.58 23.73
N CYS A 9 -19.73 -4.37 24.75
CA CYS A 9 -18.35 -3.90 24.57
C CYS A 9 -17.40 -5.09 24.50
N LYS A 10 -16.74 -5.27 23.36
CA LYS A 10 -15.78 -6.36 23.15
C LYS A 10 -14.47 -6.19 23.93
N ASN A 11 -14.11 -4.97 24.31
CA ASN A 11 -12.85 -4.71 25.03
C ASN A 11 -12.85 -5.28 26.45
N ASN A 12 -14.02 -5.41 27.08
CA ASN A 12 -14.18 -5.97 28.44
C ASN A 12 -15.24 -7.06 28.54
N ASN A 13 -15.87 -7.45 27.42
CA ASN A 13 -16.95 -8.44 27.33
C ASN A 13 -18.19 -8.11 28.20
N ILE A 14 -18.50 -6.83 28.40
CA ILE A 14 -19.63 -6.37 29.21
C ILE A 14 -20.72 -5.74 28.34
N SER A 15 -21.99 -6.03 28.66
CA SER A 15 -23.15 -5.32 28.10
C SER A 15 -23.63 -4.22 29.04
N LYS A 16 -23.94 -3.03 28.50
CA LYS A 16 -24.58 -1.91 29.24
C LYS A 16 -25.70 -1.28 28.41
N GLU A 17 -26.65 -0.65 29.11
CA GLU A 17 -27.74 0.10 28.47
C GLU A 17 -27.37 1.56 28.27
N PHE A 18 -27.70 2.09 27.11
CA PHE A 18 -27.50 3.50 26.75
C PHE A 18 -28.76 4.08 26.10
N PRO A 19 -29.04 5.38 26.26
CA PRO A 19 -30.14 6.03 25.54
C PRO A 19 -29.97 5.93 24.01
N ILE A 20 -31.07 5.76 23.27
CA ILE A 20 -31.08 5.87 21.80
C ILE A 20 -30.47 7.19 21.34
N GLY A 21 -29.55 7.11 20.37
CA GLY A 21 -28.83 8.25 19.83
C GLY A 21 -27.54 8.62 20.57
N SER A 22 -27.14 7.86 21.59
CA SER A 22 -25.84 8.04 22.25
C SER A 22 -24.69 7.92 21.23
N SER A 23 -23.69 8.78 21.36
CA SER A 23 -22.48 8.68 20.54
C SER A 23 -21.56 7.56 21.05
N LEU A 24 -20.65 7.07 20.21
CA LEU A 24 -19.62 6.14 20.66
C LEU A 24 -18.72 6.76 21.73
N LEU A 25 -18.54 8.08 21.74
CA LEU A 25 -17.84 8.79 22.80
C LEU A 25 -18.58 8.72 24.15
N ASP A 26 -19.91 8.93 24.15
CA ASP A 26 -20.73 8.78 25.36
C ASP A 26 -20.67 7.34 25.89
N ILE A 27 -20.72 6.38 24.96
CA ILE A 27 -20.66 4.95 25.26
C ILE A 27 -19.30 4.58 25.86
N TYR A 28 -18.21 5.08 25.28
CA TYR A 28 -16.86 4.87 25.78
C TYR A 28 -16.74 5.30 27.26
N TYR A 29 -17.17 6.52 27.57
CA TYR A 29 -17.15 7.02 28.95
C TYR A 29 -18.05 6.20 29.88
N GLY A 30 -19.20 5.71 29.41
CA GLY A 30 -20.06 4.84 30.22
C GLY A 30 -19.47 3.46 30.54
N PHE A 31 -18.52 2.96 29.75
CA PHE A 31 -17.84 1.70 30.05
C PHE A 31 -16.66 1.83 31.01
N ASN A 32 -16.12 3.04 31.23
CA ASN A 32 -14.93 3.28 32.08
C ASN A 32 -13.75 2.36 31.73
N LEU A 33 -13.45 2.24 30.43
CA LEU A 33 -12.37 1.39 29.94
C LEU A 33 -11.00 1.99 30.27
N ASN A 34 -10.07 1.16 30.71
CA ASN A 34 -8.67 1.55 30.88
C ASN A 34 -7.89 1.25 29.59
N PHE A 35 -7.59 2.30 28.82
CA PHE A 35 -6.74 2.20 27.63
C PHE A 35 -5.37 2.82 27.91
N PRO A 36 -4.28 2.25 27.36
CA PRO A 36 -2.95 2.82 27.52
C PRO A 36 -2.77 4.15 26.77
N TYR A 37 -3.56 4.36 25.71
CA TYR A 37 -3.54 5.58 24.90
C TYR A 37 -4.95 6.08 24.65
N GLN A 38 -5.07 7.33 24.17
CA GLN A 38 -6.36 7.93 23.85
C GLN A 38 -7.09 7.10 22.79
N VAL A 39 -8.36 6.80 23.05
CA VAL A 39 -9.25 6.16 22.09
C VAL A 39 -9.58 7.16 20.98
N VAL A 40 -9.45 6.71 19.73
CA VAL A 40 -9.58 7.56 18.54
C VAL A 40 -10.70 7.13 17.61
N SER A 41 -11.12 5.86 17.68
CA SER A 41 -12.20 5.31 16.85
C SER A 41 -12.76 4.04 17.49
N ALA A 42 -13.77 3.43 16.86
CA ALA A 42 -14.27 2.12 17.27
C ALA A 42 -14.73 1.29 16.07
N LYS A 43 -14.83 -0.03 16.24
CA LYS A 43 -15.59 -0.91 15.35
C LYS A 43 -17.00 -1.11 15.90
N VAL A 44 -18.01 -0.84 15.08
CA VAL A 44 -19.42 -1.11 15.36
C VAL A 44 -19.87 -2.26 14.47
N ASN A 45 -20.17 -3.42 15.05
CA ASN A 45 -20.43 -4.67 14.31
C ASN A 45 -19.35 -4.93 13.23
N ASN A 46 -18.08 -4.85 13.63
CA ASN A 46 -16.89 -4.98 12.78
C ASN A 46 -16.74 -3.91 11.67
N ARG A 47 -17.49 -2.80 11.68
CA ARG A 47 -17.25 -1.65 10.78
C ARG A 47 -16.58 -0.51 11.53
N SER A 48 -15.50 0.06 10.99
CA SER A 48 -14.83 1.21 11.62
C SER A 48 -15.70 2.46 11.52
N GLU A 49 -15.95 3.09 12.67
CA GLU A 49 -16.73 4.32 12.84
C GLU A 49 -15.94 5.33 13.71
N GLY A 50 -16.20 6.63 13.50
CA GLY A 50 -15.64 7.70 14.35
C GLY A 50 -16.39 7.81 15.68
N LEU A 51 -15.78 8.41 16.71
CA LEU A 51 -16.40 8.44 18.04
C LEU A 51 -17.68 9.30 18.12
N ASN A 52 -17.89 10.22 17.17
CA ASN A 52 -19.13 10.99 17.04
C ASN A 52 -20.29 10.19 16.41
N PHE A 53 -20.05 8.96 15.94
CA PHE A 53 -21.09 8.08 15.40
C PHE A 53 -22.16 7.79 16.45
N ARG A 54 -23.43 7.89 16.05
CA ARG A 54 -24.58 7.65 16.94
C ARG A 54 -25.21 6.29 16.69
N VAL A 55 -25.53 5.59 17.77
CA VAL A 55 -26.17 4.27 17.71
C VAL A 55 -27.67 4.39 17.95
N TYR A 56 -28.44 3.65 17.14
CA TYR A 56 -29.92 3.63 17.19
C TYR A 56 -30.50 2.22 17.38
N ASN A 57 -29.64 1.21 17.47
CA ASN A 57 -30.01 -0.19 17.64
C ASN A 57 -28.94 -0.86 18.51
N ASN A 58 -29.21 -2.06 19.02
CA ASN A 58 -28.20 -2.85 19.73
C ASN A 58 -26.98 -3.12 18.84
N LYS A 59 -25.78 -2.99 19.40
CA LYS A 59 -24.51 -3.14 18.69
C LYS A 59 -23.45 -3.80 19.55
N ASP A 60 -22.54 -4.46 18.86
CA ASP A 60 -21.22 -4.81 19.38
C ASP A 60 -20.25 -3.67 19.07
N VAL A 61 -19.53 -3.21 20.09
CA VAL A 61 -18.57 -2.10 19.98
C VAL A 61 -17.20 -2.53 20.49
N GLU A 62 -16.16 -2.27 19.70
CA GLU A 62 -14.76 -2.46 20.06
C GLU A 62 -14.04 -1.11 19.88
N PHE A 63 -13.65 -0.49 20.98
CA PHE A 63 -12.89 0.76 20.98
C PHE A 63 -11.43 0.52 20.60
N LEU A 64 -10.86 1.48 19.88
CA LEU A 64 -9.54 1.39 19.27
C LEU A 64 -8.70 2.62 19.64
N ASP A 65 -7.44 2.38 19.97
CA ASP A 65 -6.45 3.44 20.14
C ASP A 65 -5.60 3.62 18.87
N VAL A 66 -4.58 4.47 18.91
CA VAL A 66 -3.75 4.81 17.74
C VAL A 66 -2.92 3.61 17.23
N ARG A 67 -2.68 2.58 18.05
CA ARG A 67 -1.93 1.39 17.65
C ARG A 67 -2.70 0.51 16.67
N ASP A 68 -4.04 0.57 16.72
CA ASP A 68 -4.91 -0.10 15.78
C ASP A 68 -4.82 0.53 14.38
N SER A 69 -4.73 -0.29 13.33
CA SER A 69 -4.64 0.20 11.95
C SER A 69 -5.81 1.13 11.56
N SER A 70 -7.03 0.85 12.05
CA SER A 70 -8.18 1.75 11.85
C SER A 70 -8.10 3.03 12.68
N GLY A 71 -7.55 2.95 13.89
CA GLY A 71 -7.29 4.11 14.74
C GLY A 71 -6.25 5.04 14.12
N MET A 72 -5.09 4.52 13.72
CA MET A 72 -4.05 5.27 13.03
C MET A 72 -4.59 5.96 11.77
N ARG A 73 -5.37 5.27 10.93
CA ARG A 73 -5.97 5.90 9.73
C ARG A 73 -6.94 7.04 10.07
N THR A 74 -7.68 6.94 11.16
CA THR A 74 -8.57 8.02 11.63
C THR A 74 -7.74 9.22 12.12
N TYR A 75 -6.68 8.94 12.88
CA TYR A 75 -5.73 9.94 13.37
C TYR A 75 -5.07 10.71 12.21
N VAL A 76 -4.49 9.99 11.25
CA VAL A 76 -3.78 10.57 10.10
C VAL A 76 -4.71 11.42 9.24
N ARG A 77 -5.92 10.95 8.90
CA ARG A 77 -6.86 11.75 8.09
C ARG A 77 -7.23 13.07 8.78
N SER A 78 -7.43 13.02 10.09
CA SER A 78 -7.75 14.22 10.88
C SER A 78 -6.58 15.22 10.87
N LEU A 79 -5.36 14.71 10.99
CA LEU A 79 -4.14 15.50 10.88
C LEU A 79 -3.94 16.09 9.47
N CYS A 80 -4.23 15.33 8.41
CA CYS A 80 -4.22 15.84 7.03
C CYS A 80 -5.19 17.00 6.85
N PHE A 81 -6.38 16.95 7.47
CA PHE A 81 -7.33 18.05 7.39
C PHE A 81 -6.83 19.30 8.15
N VAL A 82 -6.16 19.12 9.29
CA VAL A 82 -5.49 20.24 9.98
C VAL A 82 -4.40 20.86 9.10
N LEU A 83 -3.60 20.04 8.43
CA LEU A 83 -2.58 20.50 7.48
C LEU A 83 -3.21 21.28 6.33
N TYR A 84 -4.27 20.74 5.70
CA TYR A 84 -4.98 21.41 4.63
C TYR A 84 -5.54 22.76 5.08
N LYS A 85 -6.19 22.83 6.25
CA LYS A 85 -6.69 24.10 6.81
C LYS A 85 -5.57 25.11 7.02
N ALA A 86 -4.47 24.70 7.67
CA ALA A 86 -3.32 25.57 7.91
C ALA A 86 -2.73 26.12 6.59
N VAL A 87 -2.55 25.26 5.60
CA VAL A 87 -2.05 25.65 4.27
C VAL A 87 -3.02 26.60 3.57
N SER A 88 -4.33 26.33 3.62
CA SER A 88 -5.34 27.14 2.94
C SER A 88 -5.45 28.55 3.53
N GLU A 89 -5.23 28.69 4.84
CA GLU A 89 -5.22 30.00 5.52
C GLU A 89 -3.95 30.80 5.23
N LEU A 90 -2.79 30.14 5.20
CA LEU A 90 -1.50 30.80 4.94
C LEU A 90 -1.25 31.07 3.45
N PHE A 91 -1.71 30.18 2.59
CA PHE A 91 -1.48 30.22 1.14
C PHE A 91 -2.80 29.99 0.37
N PRO A 92 -3.69 31.00 0.27
CA PRO A 92 -5.01 30.84 -0.36
C PRO A 92 -5.00 30.39 -1.82
N ASN A 93 -3.92 30.68 -2.56
CA ASN A 93 -3.73 30.23 -3.94
C ASN A 93 -2.86 28.96 -4.05
N GLY A 94 -2.43 28.42 -2.91
CA GLY A 94 -1.61 27.22 -2.83
C GLY A 94 -2.44 25.96 -3.04
N LYS A 95 -1.82 24.92 -3.58
CA LYS A 95 -2.41 23.58 -3.66
C LYS A 95 -1.60 22.59 -2.85
N LEU A 96 -2.28 21.83 -2.01
CA LEU A 96 -1.71 20.75 -1.22
C LEU A 96 -2.11 19.42 -1.84
N PHE A 97 -1.14 18.58 -2.13
CA PHE A 97 -1.37 17.18 -2.49
C PHE A 97 -0.83 16.30 -1.37
N VAL A 98 -1.67 15.48 -0.76
CA VAL A 98 -1.25 14.43 0.17
C VAL A 98 -0.96 13.20 -0.67
N GLU A 99 0.31 12.88 -0.84
CA GLU A 99 0.76 11.82 -1.72
C GLU A 99 1.07 10.54 -0.91
N HIS A 100 2.18 9.88 -1.21
CA HIS A 100 2.54 8.57 -0.71
C HIS A 100 3.25 8.62 0.65
N PRO A 101 3.15 7.56 1.48
CA PRO A 101 3.96 7.39 2.65
C PRO A 101 5.41 7.19 2.25
N VAL A 102 6.25 7.88 2.97
CA VAL A 102 7.70 7.80 2.87
C VAL A 102 8.25 8.09 4.26
N SER A 103 9.36 7.47 4.61
CA SER A 103 10.04 7.72 5.88
C SER A 103 9.10 7.57 7.10
N LYS A 104 8.17 6.59 7.05
CA LYS A 104 7.14 6.35 8.07
C LYS A 104 6.25 7.58 8.39
N GLY A 105 6.21 8.55 7.49
CA GLY A 105 5.25 9.67 7.46
C GLY A 105 4.58 9.75 6.10
N TYR A 106 4.04 10.92 5.76
CA TYR A 106 3.38 11.17 4.47
C TYR A 106 4.09 12.31 3.74
N PHE A 107 4.47 12.07 2.48
CA PHE A 107 4.95 13.14 1.63
C PHE A 107 3.76 14.02 1.22
N CYS A 108 3.92 15.33 1.37
CA CYS A 108 2.94 16.30 0.91
C CYS A 108 3.61 17.28 -0.06
N ASN A 109 3.08 17.34 -1.27
CA ASN A 109 3.53 18.23 -2.31
C ASN A 109 2.74 19.53 -2.21
N LEU A 110 3.42 20.62 -1.85
CA LEU A 110 2.82 21.93 -1.69
C LEU A 110 3.25 22.84 -2.84
N ARG A 111 2.29 23.26 -3.66
CA ARG A 111 2.51 24.14 -4.81
C ARG A 111 2.00 25.54 -4.49
N ILE A 112 2.92 26.46 -4.20
CA ILE A 112 2.63 27.87 -3.86
C ILE A 112 3.20 28.85 -4.89
N GLY A 113 3.55 28.38 -6.10
CA GLY A 113 4.15 29.19 -7.17
C GLY A 113 5.65 29.46 -7.03
N ARG A 114 6.27 29.00 -5.93
CA ARG A 114 7.72 29.04 -5.70
C ARG A 114 8.17 27.81 -4.91
N ALA A 115 9.48 27.61 -4.79
CA ALA A 115 10.04 26.55 -3.96
C ALA A 115 9.72 26.74 -2.47
N ILE A 116 9.53 25.63 -1.77
CA ILE A 116 9.25 25.59 -0.33
C ILE A 116 10.53 25.88 0.47
N THR A 117 10.43 26.81 1.40
CA THR A 117 11.50 27.20 2.31
C THR A 117 11.29 26.58 3.70
N LEU A 118 12.35 26.57 4.52
CA LEU A 118 12.23 26.12 5.92
C LEU A 118 11.27 27.00 6.73
N GLU A 119 11.22 28.29 6.40
CA GLU A 119 10.32 29.25 7.04
C GLU A 119 8.85 28.92 6.74
N ASP A 120 8.51 28.56 5.50
CA ASP A 120 7.15 28.12 5.15
C ASP A 120 6.72 26.92 5.99
N VAL A 121 7.60 25.93 6.13
CA VAL A 121 7.33 24.74 6.94
C VAL A 121 7.11 25.10 8.41
N SER A 122 7.95 25.99 8.95
CA SER A 122 7.84 26.48 10.32
C SER A 122 6.50 27.19 10.56
N GLN A 123 6.08 28.05 9.62
CA GLN A 123 4.80 28.76 9.69
C GLN A 123 3.60 27.81 9.61
N ILE A 124 3.61 26.86 8.68
CA ILE A 124 2.55 25.84 8.56
C ILE A 124 2.47 25.02 9.84
N LYS A 125 3.61 24.52 10.34
CA LYS A 125 3.66 23.74 11.58
C LYS A 125 3.09 24.51 12.77
N LYS A 126 3.49 25.78 12.92
CA LYS A 126 2.97 26.66 13.97
C LYS A 126 1.45 26.81 13.86
N ARG A 127 0.94 27.06 12.64
CA ARG A 127 -0.49 27.21 12.43
C ARG A 127 -1.28 25.92 12.71
N MET A 128 -0.74 24.76 12.33
CA MET A 128 -1.33 23.47 12.69
C MET A 128 -1.43 23.29 14.21
N GLN A 129 -0.40 23.68 14.96
CA GLN A 129 -0.40 23.61 16.42
C GLN A 129 -1.45 24.55 17.04
N GLU A 130 -1.63 25.75 16.49
CA GLU A 130 -2.69 26.68 16.90
C GLU A 130 -4.08 26.06 16.68
N ILE A 131 -4.35 25.51 15.50
CA ILE A 131 -5.62 24.83 15.16
C ILE A 131 -5.92 23.65 16.12
N ILE A 132 -4.89 22.90 16.49
CA ILE A 132 -5.01 21.79 17.46
C ILE A 132 -5.32 22.32 18.86
N THR A 133 -4.67 23.41 19.27
CA THR A 133 -4.89 24.06 20.58
C THR A 133 -6.30 24.66 20.68
N GLU A 134 -6.85 25.17 19.57
CA GLU A 134 -8.24 25.65 19.48
C GLU A 134 -9.29 24.54 19.70
N ASN A 135 -8.90 23.26 19.63
CA ASN A 135 -9.76 22.10 19.84
C ASN A 135 -11.08 22.15 19.03
N ILE A 136 -10.96 22.46 17.74
CA ILE A 136 -12.08 22.64 16.82
C ILE A 136 -12.72 21.28 16.52
N THR A 137 -14.04 21.20 16.61
CA THR A 137 -14.82 19.99 16.27
C THR A 137 -14.83 19.74 14.77
N TYR A 138 -14.68 18.48 14.36
CA TYR A 138 -14.92 18.06 12.97
C TYR A 138 -16.42 17.81 12.77
N HIS A 139 -17.07 18.61 11.94
CA HIS A 139 -18.51 18.47 11.66
C HIS A 139 -18.73 17.71 10.37
N ARG A 140 -19.34 16.53 10.47
CA ARG A 140 -19.77 15.73 9.31
C ARG A 140 -21.13 16.22 8.82
N ILE A 141 -21.21 16.55 7.54
CA ILE A 141 -22.44 17.00 6.88
C ILE A 141 -22.82 15.94 5.83
N GLU A 142 -23.97 15.30 6.00
CA GLU A 142 -24.57 14.42 5.01
C GLU A 142 -25.56 15.21 4.16
N CYS A 143 -25.42 15.12 2.84
CA CYS A 143 -26.28 15.84 1.90
C CYS A 143 -26.40 15.07 0.58
N HIS A 144 -27.26 15.55 -0.32
CA HIS A 144 -27.26 15.08 -1.70
C HIS A 144 -25.88 15.28 -2.33
N THR A 145 -25.45 14.33 -3.15
CA THR A 145 -24.14 14.42 -3.83
C THR A 145 -24.04 15.66 -4.70
N THR A 146 -25.13 16.06 -5.37
CA THR A 146 -25.21 17.29 -6.16
C THR A 146 -24.95 18.56 -5.34
N GLU A 147 -25.38 18.58 -4.07
CA GLU A 147 -25.12 19.70 -3.16
C GLU A 147 -23.64 19.73 -2.73
N ALA A 148 -23.05 18.57 -2.41
CA ALA A 148 -21.62 18.49 -2.11
C ALA A 148 -20.77 18.93 -3.33
N VAL A 149 -21.15 18.51 -4.53
CA VAL A 149 -20.52 18.94 -5.79
C VAL A 149 -20.57 20.46 -5.92
N ARG A 150 -21.73 21.10 -5.66
CA ARG A 150 -21.84 22.56 -5.66
C ARG A 150 -20.89 23.21 -4.65
N VAL A 151 -20.88 22.73 -3.41
CA VAL A 151 -20.02 23.23 -2.33
C VAL A 151 -18.54 23.20 -2.73
N PHE A 152 -18.08 22.12 -3.37
CA PHE A 152 -16.68 21.98 -3.81
C PHE A 152 -16.36 22.77 -5.08
N SER A 153 -17.31 22.85 -6.01
CA SER A 153 -17.18 23.64 -7.24
C SER A 153 -17.02 25.14 -6.94
N GLU A 154 -17.84 25.69 -6.04
CA GLU A 154 -17.73 27.09 -5.58
C GLU A 154 -16.38 27.41 -4.91
N ARG A 155 -15.68 26.38 -4.42
CA ARG A 155 -14.36 26.48 -3.78
C ARG A 155 -13.21 26.12 -4.71
N GLY A 156 -13.48 25.81 -5.98
CA GLY A 156 -12.47 25.42 -6.97
C GLY A 156 -11.82 24.04 -6.72
N MET A 157 -12.44 23.19 -5.91
CA MET A 157 -11.94 21.84 -5.57
C MET A 157 -12.41 20.81 -6.63
N ASN A 158 -11.93 20.99 -7.85
CA ASN A 158 -12.37 20.22 -9.03
C ASN A 158 -12.03 18.72 -8.95
N ASP A 159 -10.98 18.34 -8.21
CA ASP A 159 -10.63 16.96 -7.90
C ASP A 159 -11.80 16.21 -7.25
N LYS A 160 -12.44 16.83 -6.25
CA LYS A 160 -13.59 16.27 -5.54
C LYS A 160 -14.86 16.31 -6.36
N VAL A 161 -15.05 17.36 -7.15
CA VAL A 161 -16.20 17.46 -8.07
C VAL A 161 -16.23 16.25 -9.00
N LYS A 162 -15.12 16.00 -9.72
CA LYS A 162 -15.02 14.88 -10.66
C LYS A 162 -15.19 13.52 -9.97
N LEU A 163 -14.58 13.34 -8.79
CA LEU A 163 -14.72 12.10 -8.00
C LEU A 163 -16.17 11.85 -7.59
N LEU A 164 -16.88 12.88 -7.11
CA LEU A 164 -18.24 12.75 -6.60
C LEU A 164 -19.27 12.58 -7.73
N GLU A 165 -19.11 13.29 -8.84
CA GLU A 165 -19.98 13.16 -10.02
C GLU A 165 -19.91 11.74 -10.62
N SER A 166 -18.71 11.16 -10.71
CA SER A 166 -18.50 9.79 -11.20
C SER A 166 -18.80 8.70 -10.16
N SER A 167 -19.11 9.04 -8.90
CA SER A 167 -19.33 8.05 -7.83
C SER A 167 -20.67 7.30 -7.93
N GLY A 168 -21.65 7.82 -8.68
CA GLY A 168 -23.00 7.29 -8.77
C GLY A 168 -23.82 7.28 -7.46
N SER A 169 -23.33 7.93 -6.41
CA SER A 169 -24.00 7.94 -5.09
C SER A 169 -25.06 9.05 -5.01
N ILE A 170 -26.24 8.74 -4.45
CA ILE A 170 -27.32 9.75 -4.26
C ILE A 170 -26.99 10.72 -3.12
N TYR A 171 -26.45 10.20 -2.04
CA TYR A 171 -26.00 10.94 -0.87
C TYR A 171 -24.51 10.74 -0.67
N THR A 172 -23.86 11.78 -0.18
CA THR A 172 -22.47 11.75 0.25
C THR A 172 -22.34 12.54 1.54
N TYR A 173 -21.14 12.53 2.10
CA TYR A 173 -20.82 13.36 3.24
C TYR A 173 -19.49 14.07 3.02
N TYR A 174 -19.37 15.27 3.56
CA TYR A 174 -18.12 16.00 3.67
C TYR A 174 -17.95 16.50 5.10
N TYR A 175 -16.77 17.02 5.42
CA TYR A 175 -16.47 17.54 6.74
C TYR A 175 -16.18 19.04 6.68
N THR A 176 -16.49 19.73 7.77
CA THR A 176 -16.05 21.10 7.99
C THR A 176 -15.21 21.21 9.26
N LEU A 177 -14.19 22.07 9.20
CA LEU A 177 -13.28 22.37 10.29
C LEU A 177 -13.13 23.90 10.40
N GLY A 178 -13.90 24.52 11.30
CA GLY A 178 -13.91 25.97 11.48
C GLY A 178 -14.19 26.73 10.18
N GLY A 179 -15.22 26.31 9.44
CA GLY A 179 -15.64 26.90 8.15
C GLY A 179 -14.91 26.35 6.91
N THR A 180 -13.75 25.73 7.07
CA THR A 180 -13.02 25.06 5.96
C THR A 180 -13.72 23.74 5.63
N ALA A 181 -14.10 23.53 4.37
CA ALA A 181 -14.76 22.30 3.91
C ALA A 181 -13.78 21.40 3.16
N ASP A 182 -13.88 20.09 3.38
CA ASP A 182 -13.06 19.09 2.68
C ASP A 182 -13.77 17.72 2.66
N TYR A 183 -13.38 16.87 1.72
CA TYR A 183 -13.90 15.52 1.57
C TYR A 183 -12.94 14.51 2.19
N TYR A 184 -13.49 13.58 2.98
CA TYR A 184 -12.75 12.41 3.46
C TYR A 184 -13.65 11.19 3.39
N TYR A 185 -13.21 10.13 2.71
CA TYR A 185 -13.98 8.88 2.56
C TYR A 185 -14.05 8.05 3.86
N GLY A 186 -13.35 8.47 4.92
CA GLY A 186 -13.22 7.79 6.19
C GLY A 186 -13.74 8.61 7.37
N ASN A 187 -13.55 8.06 8.57
CA ASN A 187 -13.85 8.73 9.81
C ASN A 187 -12.73 9.69 10.20
N LEU A 188 -13.10 10.75 10.92
CA LEU A 188 -12.19 11.68 11.57
C LEU A 188 -12.33 11.59 13.10
N LEU A 189 -11.35 12.14 13.81
CA LEU A 189 -11.38 12.34 15.26
C LEU A 189 -12.56 13.26 15.64
N PRO A 190 -12.99 13.26 16.91
CA PRO A 190 -14.06 14.16 17.37
C PRO A 190 -13.73 15.64 17.19
N SER A 191 -12.51 16.02 17.52
CA SER A 191 -11.99 17.39 17.44
C SER A 191 -10.48 17.39 17.26
N THR A 192 -9.91 18.54 16.89
CA THR A 192 -8.47 18.69 16.68
C THR A 192 -7.64 18.45 17.95
N GLY A 193 -8.22 18.64 19.14
CA GLY A 193 -7.55 18.37 20.42
C GLY A 193 -7.30 16.89 20.73
N PHE A 194 -7.83 15.96 19.93
CA PHE A 194 -7.46 14.53 19.99
C PHE A 194 -6.15 14.22 19.25
N ILE A 195 -5.55 15.20 18.57
CA ILE A 195 -4.23 15.07 17.95
C ILE A 195 -3.18 15.44 19.00
N HIS A 196 -2.56 14.45 19.62
CA HIS A 196 -1.60 14.66 20.72
C HIS A 196 -0.15 14.82 20.25
N LEU A 197 0.19 14.28 19.07
CA LEU A 197 1.57 14.26 18.57
C LEU A 197 1.63 14.29 17.03
N PHE A 198 2.37 15.25 16.49
CA PHE A 198 2.73 15.32 15.08
C PHE A 198 4.00 16.14 14.90
N ASP A 199 4.60 16.07 13.72
CA ASP A 199 5.60 17.04 13.29
C ASP A 199 5.51 17.27 11.78
N LEU A 200 6.06 18.37 11.30
CA LEU A 200 6.13 18.73 9.90
C LEU A 200 7.54 19.23 9.60
N VAL A 201 8.24 18.54 8.71
CA VAL A 201 9.60 18.89 8.31
C VAL A 201 9.70 19.10 6.81
N LYS A 202 10.64 19.92 6.38
CA LYS A 202 10.96 20.02 4.95
C LYS A 202 11.58 18.71 4.51
N TYR A 203 11.10 18.17 3.40
CA TYR A 203 11.59 16.92 2.84
C TYR A 203 11.72 17.07 1.33
N TYR A 204 12.96 17.20 0.86
CA TYR A 204 13.32 17.57 -0.51
C TYR A 204 12.60 18.86 -0.99
N ASP A 205 11.76 18.75 -2.00
CA ASP A 205 10.94 19.79 -2.63
C ASP A 205 9.53 19.88 -2.05
N GLY A 206 9.20 19.05 -1.06
CA GLY A 206 7.90 18.97 -0.39
C GLY A 206 8.00 19.07 1.12
N LEU A 207 6.96 18.54 1.77
CA LEU A 207 6.82 18.42 3.22
C LEU A 207 6.76 16.94 3.58
N LEU A 208 7.27 16.59 4.75
CA LEU A 208 7.02 15.30 5.39
C LEU A 208 6.16 15.51 6.62
N LEU A 209 4.90 15.07 6.54
CA LEU A 209 3.98 15.01 7.67
C LEU A 209 4.32 13.77 8.51
N ARG A 210 4.88 13.99 9.70
CA ARG A 210 5.32 12.94 10.62
C ARG A 210 4.20 12.59 11.57
N ILE A 211 3.99 11.30 11.74
CA ILE A 211 2.91 10.72 12.54
C ILE A 211 3.50 9.93 13.72
N PRO A 212 2.71 9.63 14.77
CA PRO A 212 3.17 8.81 15.88
C PRO A 212 3.63 7.43 15.43
N ASN A 213 4.65 6.90 16.10
CA ASN A 213 5.04 5.50 15.96
C ASN A 213 3.86 4.60 16.34
N LYS A 214 3.64 3.54 15.56
CA LYS A 214 2.47 2.67 15.73
C LYS A 214 2.51 1.87 17.03
N GLU A 215 3.67 1.41 17.47
CA GLU A 215 3.83 0.58 18.68
C GLU A 215 3.91 1.45 19.94
N ASN A 216 4.57 2.61 19.84
CA ASN A 216 4.66 3.62 20.88
C ASN A 216 4.15 5.00 20.36
N PRO A 217 2.83 5.28 20.45
CA PRO A 217 2.24 6.53 19.99
C PRO A 217 2.69 7.80 20.72
N THR A 218 3.58 7.72 21.72
CA THR A 218 4.14 8.88 22.42
C THR A 218 5.38 9.47 21.75
N VAL A 219 5.94 8.76 20.77
CA VAL A 219 7.13 9.19 20.02
C VAL A 219 6.84 9.22 18.52
N LEU A 220 7.62 10.02 17.80
CA LEU A 220 7.61 10.06 16.33
C LEU A 220 8.68 9.11 15.80
N GLU A 221 8.41 8.53 14.64
CA GLU A 221 9.40 7.73 13.91
C GLU A 221 10.60 8.58 13.47
N GLU A 222 11.76 7.93 13.37
CA GLU A 222 12.96 8.55 12.80
C GLU A 222 12.78 8.85 11.31
N VAL A 223 13.38 9.95 10.86
CA VAL A 223 13.35 10.32 9.44
C VAL A 223 14.45 9.57 8.69
N VAL A 224 14.05 8.66 7.81
CA VAL A 224 14.95 7.89 6.96
C VAL A 224 14.88 8.44 5.54
N LYS A 225 16.04 8.76 4.96
CA LYS A 225 16.12 9.23 3.57
C LYS A 225 15.81 8.08 2.62
N GLN A 226 14.87 8.31 1.71
CA GLN A 226 14.44 7.35 0.68
C GLN A 226 14.41 8.01 -0.70
N GLU A 227 15.59 8.36 -1.21
CA GLU A 227 15.77 9.14 -2.46
C GLU A 227 15.24 8.37 -3.67
N LYS A 228 15.62 7.09 -3.82
CA LYS A 228 15.23 6.27 -4.99
C LYS A 228 13.73 6.05 -5.05
N MET A 229 13.11 5.82 -3.88
CA MET A 229 11.66 5.67 -3.81
C MET A 229 10.94 6.96 -4.24
N LEU A 230 11.39 8.11 -3.73
CA LEU A 230 10.82 9.41 -4.08
C LEU A 230 10.96 9.71 -5.57
N ASP A 231 12.12 9.41 -6.17
CA ASP A 231 12.37 9.62 -7.59
C ASP A 231 11.43 8.79 -8.47
N VAL A 232 11.16 7.53 -8.10
CA VAL A 232 10.18 6.70 -8.81
C VAL A 232 8.77 7.29 -8.69
N PHE A 233 8.36 7.75 -7.51
CA PHE A 233 7.06 8.41 -7.38
C PHE A 233 6.97 9.68 -8.24
N LYS A 234 8.01 10.52 -8.24
CA LYS A 234 8.06 11.73 -9.06
C LYS A 234 8.00 11.43 -10.56
N GLU A 235 8.73 10.41 -11.02
CA GLU A 235 8.69 9.92 -12.40
C GLU A 235 7.24 9.58 -12.80
N HIS A 236 6.56 8.76 -12.00
CA HIS A 236 5.20 8.33 -12.28
C HIS A 236 4.15 9.44 -12.14
N LEU A 237 4.25 10.30 -11.12
CA LEU A 237 3.35 11.44 -10.93
C LEU A 237 3.48 12.45 -12.08
N ARG A 238 4.69 12.63 -12.62
CA ARG A 238 4.90 13.44 -13.82
C ARG A 238 4.21 12.84 -15.04
N TRP A 239 4.28 11.53 -15.23
CA TRP A 239 3.55 10.85 -16.32
C TRP A 239 2.03 11.00 -16.16
N ASN A 240 1.51 10.77 -14.96
CA ASN A 240 0.10 10.97 -14.63
C ASN A 240 -0.35 12.40 -14.97
N TYR A 241 0.45 13.41 -14.59
CA TYR A 241 0.17 14.80 -14.92
C TYR A 241 0.16 15.07 -16.44
N ILE A 242 1.14 14.53 -17.19
CA ILE A 242 1.21 14.67 -18.65
C ILE A 242 -0.01 14.03 -19.33
N MET A 243 -0.48 12.90 -18.81
CA MET A 243 -1.68 12.22 -19.31
C MET A 243 -2.99 12.89 -18.86
N GLY A 244 -2.94 13.88 -17.97
CA GLY A 244 -4.12 14.53 -17.40
C GLY A 244 -4.89 13.65 -16.40
N LEU A 245 -4.23 12.66 -15.79
CA LEU A 245 -4.83 11.66 -14.91
C LEU A 245 -4.21 11.68 -13.51
N ASN A 246 -4.57 12.66 -12.70
CA ASN A 246 -3.96 12.84 -11.37
C ASN A 246 -4.71 12.08 -10.28
N ASN A 247 -6.02 11.91 -10.43
CA ASN A 247 -6.89 11.27 -9.44
C ASN A 247 -7.94 10.37 -10.10
N VAL A 248 -8.72 9.67 -9.27
CA VAL A 248 -9.78 8.75 -9.72
C VAL A 248 -10.87 9.47 -10.51
N GLY A 249 -11.21 10.71 -10.17
CA GLY A 249 -12.19 11.50 -10.93
C GLY A 249 -11.73 11.74 -12.38
N ASP A 250 -10.48 12.12 -12.60
CA ASP A 250 -9.89 12.26 -13.94
C ASP A 250 -9.93 10.93 -14.71
N PHE A 251 -9.56 9.84 -14.05
CA PHE A 251 -9.55 8.50 -14.63
C PHE A 251 -10.95 8.03 -15.05
N ASN A 252 -11.95 8.22 -14.17
CA ASN A 252 -13.32 7.79 -14.45
C ASN A 252 -13.90 8.51 -15.66
N ILE A 253 -13.70 9.82 -15.78
CA ILE A 253 -14.13 10.60 -16.95
C ILE A 253 -13.48 10.07 -18.22
N ALA A 254 -12.17 9.82 -18.21
CA ALA A 254 -11.49 9.24 -19.37
C ALA A 254 -12.04 7.85 -19.75
N CYS A 255 -12.42 7.02 -18.77
CA CYS A 255 -13.09 5.75 -19.04
C CYS A 255 -14.49 5.92 -19.65
N GLU A 256 -15.28 6.86 -19.14
CA GLU A 256 -16.64 7.17 -19.63
C GLU A 256 -16.61 7.72 -21.06
N GLU A 257 -15.56 8.47 -21.42
CA GLU A 257 -15.30 8.95 -22.78
C GLU A 257 -14.75 7.86 -23.72
N GLY A 258 -14.53 6.63 -23.23
CA GLY A 258 -14.09 5.49 -24.04
C GLY A 258 -12.58 5.33 -24.19
N HIS A 259 -11.77 6.08 -23.42
CA HIS A 259 -10.30 6.05 -23.52
C HIS A 259 -9.62 4.95 -22.68
N ALA A 260 -10.39 4.04 -22.06
CA ALA A 260 -9.83 3.02 -21.17
C ALA A 260 -8.74 2.14 -21.85
N THR A 261 -8.97 1.69 -23.08
CA THR A 261 -8.00 0.86 -23.82
C THR A 261 -6.70 1.62 -24.14
N ASP A 262 -6.78 2.90 -24.49
CA ASP A 262 -5.60 3.73 -24.75
C ASP A 262 -4.75 3.88 -23.48
N LEU A 263 -5.39 4.09 -22.33
CA LEU A 263 -4.71 4.19 -21.04
C LEU A 263 -4.01 2.88 -20.65
N ILE A 264 -4.65 1.74 -20.93
CA ILE A 264 -4.03 0.43 -20.74
C ILE A 264 -2.78 0.30 -21.61
N ASN A 265 -2.89 0.61 -22.90
CA ASN A 265 -1.79 0.49 -23.85
C ASN A 265 -0.60 1.39 -23.48
N VAL A 266 -0.86 2.64 -23.09
CA VAL A 266 0.19 3.59 -22.68
C VAL A 266 0.87 3.12 -21.40
N ALA A 267 0.11 2.70 -20.38
CA ALA A 267 0.69 2.24 -19.12
C ALA A 267 1.54 0.97 -19.30
N GLU A 268 1.09 0.01 -20.10
CA GLU A 268 1.85 -1.20 -20.43
C GLU A 268 3.12 -0.88 -21.24
N ALA A 269 3.04 0.04 -22.20
CA ALA A 269 4.18 0.48 -23.00
C ALA A 269 5.25 1.21 -22.15
N LEU A 270 4.83 2.08 -21.23
CA LEU A 270 5.73 2.74 -20.29
C LEU A 270 6.45 1.72 -19.39
N GLN A 271 5.73 0.72 -18.92
CA GLN A 271 6.30 -0.35 -18.11
C GLN A 271 7.32 -1.19 -18.90
N GLU A 272 6.98 -1.59 -20.13
CA GLU A 272 7.90 -2.34 -21.01
C GLU A 272 9.16 -1.54 -21.31
N LYS A 273 9.02 -0.23 -21.61
CA LYS A 273 10.15 0.67 -21.83
C LYS A 273 11.10 0.70 -20.62
N LYS A 274 10.57 0.74 -19.39
CA LYS A 274 11.39 0.72 -18.18
C LYS A 274 12.12 -0.61 -18.01
N ILE A 275 11.48 -1.74 -18.32
CA ILE A 275 12.12 -3.07 -18.24
C ILE A 275 13.27 -3.17 -19.25
N ALA A 276 13.08 -2.70 -20.48
CA ALA A 276 14.14 -2.64 -21.49
C ALA A 276 15.33 -1.78 -21.02
N GLN A 277 15.06 -0.58 -20.48
CA GLN A 277 16.11 0.28 -19.91
C GLN A 277 16.89 -0.39 -18.77
N ILE A 278 16.22 -1.18 -17.93
CA ILE A 278 16.88 -1.95 -16.87
C ILE A 278 17.76 -3.06 -17.48
N ALA A 279 17.28 -3.75 -18.51
CA ALA A 279 18.06 -4.77 -19.22
C ALA A 279 19.31 -4.18 -19.89
N ASP A 280 19.20 -3.00 -20.49
CA ASP A 280 20.33 -2.27 -21.09
C ASP A 280 21.35 -1.87 -20.01
N SER A 281 20.88 -1.34 -18.88
CA SER A 281 21.72 -1.01 -17.72
C SER A 281 22.49 -2.23 -17.20
N ILE A 282 21.83 -3.39 -17.09
CA ILE A 282 22.47 -4.66 -16.69
C ILE A 282 23.53 -5.07 -17.72
N PHE A 283 23.21 -4.98 -19.01
CA PHE A 283 24.11 -5.41 -20.08
C PHE A 283 25.39 -4.57 -20.13
N HIS A 284 25.27 -3.24 -20.02
CA HIS A 284 26.41 -2.32 -20.06
C HIS A 284 27.23 -2.31 -18.76
N ARG A 285 26.66 -2.79 -17.64
CA ARG A 285 27.39 -2.87 -16.38
C ARG A 285 28.47 -3.95 -16.47
N GLY A 286 29.72 -3.51 -16.47
CA GLY A 286 30.88 -4.40 -16.46
C GLY A 286 31.52 -4.65 -17.82
N GLU A 287 31.24 -3.82 -18.84
CA GLU A 287 31.94 -3.85 -20.14
C GLU A 287 33.48 -3.74 -20.02
N ASN A 288 33.99 -3.30 -18.86
CA ASN A 288 35.42 -3.21 -18.53
C ASN A 288 35.99 -4.42 -17.74
N GLY A 289 35.33 -5.59 -17.76
CA GLY A 289 35.90 -6.87 -17.31
C GLY A 289 35.19 -7.60 -16.17
N ASN A 290 34.22 -6.97 -15.49
CA ASN A 290 33.43 -7.59 -14.41
C ASN A 290 31.93 -7.53 -14.75
N ARG A 291 31.50 -8.40 -15.66
CA ARG A 291 30.10 -8.49 -16.10
C ARG A 291 29.19 -8.95 -14.96
N VAL A 292 27.99 -8.38 -14.88
CA VAL A 292 26.94 -8.87 -13.97
C VAL A 292 26.65 -10.35 -14.23
N LYS A 293 26.73 -11.17 -13.17
CA LYS A 293 26.36 -12.60 -13.20
C LYS A 293 25.08 -12.89 -12.45
N LEU A 294 24.72 -12.02 -11.50
CA LEU A 294 23.59 -12.20 -10.60
C LEU A 294 22.68 -10.98 -10.65
N VAL A 295 21.44 -11.16 -11.09
CA VAL A 295 20.37 -10.16 -10.98
C VAL A 295 19.50 -10.56 -9.80
N LEU A 296 19.44 -9.72 -8.77
CA LEU A 296 18.71 -9.95 -7.53
C LEU A 296 17.42 -9.13 -7.55
N ILE A 297 16.26 -9.79 -7.51
CA ILE A 297 14.94 -9.14 -7.57
C ILE A 297 14.20 -9.38 -6.26
N SER A 298 14.11 -8.34 -5.43
CA SER A 298 13.29 -8.35 -4.21
C SER A 298 12.11 -7.39 -4.36
N GLY A 299 11.21 -7.45 -3.39
CA GLY A 299 9.95 -6.74 -3.38
C GLY A 299 9.00 -7.39 -2.39
N PRO A 300 8.10 -6.62 -1.76
CA PRO A 300 7.17 -7.16 -0.78
C PRO A 300 6.14 -8.09 -1.45
N SER A 301 5.28 -8.73 -0.66
CA SER A 301 4.30 -9.69 -1.18
C SER A 301 3.38 -9.05 -2.24
N SER A 302 3.04 -9.79 -3.30
CA SER A 302 2.18 -9.31 -4.41
C SER A 302 2.67 -8.06 -5.15
N SER A 303 4.00 -7.82 -5.16
CA SER A 303 4.60 -6.75 -5.96
C SER A 303 4.83 -7.11 -7.44
N GLY A 304 4.56 -8.35 -7.88
CA GLY A 304 4.75 -8.76 -9.28
C GLY A 304 6.19 -9.12 -9.67
N LYS A 305 7.02 -9.50 -8.69
CA LYS A 305 8.43 -9.94 -8.91
C LYS A 305 8.53 -11.06 -9.94
N THR A 306 7.69 -12.09 -9.81
CA THR A 306 7.75 -13.29 -10.64
C THR A 306 7.49 -12.94 -12.10
N THR A 307 6.43 -12.18 -12.40
CA THR A 307 6.18 -11.74 -13.78
C THR A 307 7.22 -10.75 -14.29
N PHE A 308 7.68 -9.82 -13.44
CA PHE A 308 8.75 -8.88 -13.78
C PHE A 308 10.03 -9.62 -14.17
N SER A 309 10.43 -10.66 -13.43
CA SER A 309 11.61 -11.48 -13.73
C SER A 309 11.52 -12.15 -15.11
N LYS A 310 10.33 -12.63 -15.49
CA LYS A 310 10.08 -13.26 -16.79
C LYS A 310 10.14 -12.25 -17.93
N ARG A 311 9.56 -11.05 -17.75
CA ARG A 311 9.65 -9.96 -18.74
C ARG A 311 11.09 -9.43 -18.89
N LEU A 312 11.79 -9.23 -17.77
CA LEU A 312 13.19 -8.84 -17.78
C LEU A 312 14.06 -9.89 -18.48
N SER A 313 13.78 -11.19 -18.28
CA SER A 313 14.47 -12.26 -18.99
C SER A 313 14.34 -12.11 -20.52
N ILE A 314 13.14 -11.77 -21.02
CA ILE A 314 12.97 -11.52 -22.46
C ILE A 314 13.85 -10.37 -22.93
N GLN A 315 13.86 -9.25 -22.21
CA GLN A 315 14.68 -8.09 -22.58
C GLN A 315 16.20 -8.33 -22.42
N LEU A 316 16.62 -9.20 -21.51
CA LEU A 316 18.03 -9.60 -21.44
C LEU A 316 18.42 -10.49 -22.63
N MET A 317 17.51 -11.35 -23.11
CA MET A 317 17.76 -12.15 -24.31
C MET A 317 17.90 -11.29 -25.58
N THR A 318 17.16 -10.19 -25.71
CA THR A 318 17.32 -9.26 -26.84
C THR A 318 18.69 -8.58 -26.84
N ASN A 319 19.31 -8.44 -25.66
CA ASN A 319 20.68 -7.97 -25.48
C ASN A 319 21.75 -9.09 -25.61
N GLY A 320 21.37 -10.29 -26.05
CA GLY A 320 22.30 -11.40 -26.28
C GLY A 320 22.78 -12.12 -25.02
N LEU A 321 22.09 -11.94 -23.88
CA LEU A 321 22.33 -12.68 -22.64
C LEU A 321 21.48 -13.95 -22.58
N LYS A 322 21.93 -14.92 -21.76
CA LYS A 322 21.16 -16.13 -21.42
C LYS A 322 20.66 -16.03 -19.97
N PRO A 323 19.53 -15.35 -19.72
CA PRO A 323 18.99 -15.26 -18.37
C PRO A 323 18.43 -16.61 -17.93
N TYR A 324 18.70 -16.99 -16.68
CA TYR A 324 18.11 -18.16 -16.04
C TYR A 324 17.46 -17.76 -14.71
N PRO A 325 16.12 -17.70 -14.65
CA PRO A 325 15.41 -17.34 -13.42
C PRO A 325 15.41 -18.50 -12.42
N ILE A 326 15.71 -18.19 -11.16
CA ILE A 326 15.64 -19.10 -10.01
C ILE A 326 14.78 -18.41 -8.94
N SER A 327 13.67 -19.05 -8.58
CA SER A 327 12.84 -18.60 -7.46
C SER A 327 13.49 -19.02 -6.15
N LEU A 328 13.69 -18.08 -5.24
CA LEU A 328 14.21 -18.36 -3.89
C LEU A 328 13.22 -19.21 -3.09
N ASP A 329 11.94 -19.17 -3.41
CA ASP A 329 10.92 -20.01 -2.79
C ASP A 329 11.22 -21.52 -2.98
N ASN A 330 11.95 -21.90 -4.03
CA ASN A 330 12.39 -23.29 -4.22
C ASN A 330 13.41 -23.77 -3.18
N TYR A 331 14.02 -22.84 -2.45
CA TYR A 331 15.00 -23.11 -1.41
C TYR A 331 14.42 -23.01 0.00
N PHE A 332 13.08 -22.99 0.18
CA PHE A 332 12.52 -23.12 1.53
C PHE A 332 13.01 -24.41 2.22
N VAL A 333 13.25 -24.35 3.52
CA VAL A 333 13.42 -25.53 4.37
C VAL A 333 12.12 -26.35 4.38
N ASP A 334 12.20 -27.61 4.81
CA ASP A 334 10.98 -28.41 4.97
C ASP A 334 10.08 -27.75 6.04
N ARG A 335 8.75 -27.90 5.91
CA ARG A 335 7.77 -27.17 6.74
C ARG A 335 8.02 -27.32 8.25
N GLU A 336 8.48 -28.49 8.68
CA GLU A 336 8.77 -28.80 10.08
C GLU A 336 10.01 -28.06 10.61
N GLU A 337 10.91 -27.63 9.72
CA GLU A 337 12.15 -26.90 10.01
C GLU A 337 11.97 -25.38 9.90
N THR A 338 10.80 -24.92 9.46
CA THR A 338 10.52 -23.48 9.32
C THR A 338 10.59 -22.81 10.70
N PRO A 339 11.31 -21.69 10.84
CA PRO A 339 11.40 -20.96 12.11
C PRO A 339 10.02 -20.60 12.66
N LEU A 340 9.90 -20.54 13.99
CA LEU A 340 8.69 -20.07 14.66
C LEU A 340 8.82 -18.60 15.06
N ASP A 341 7.72 -17.87 14.97
CA ASP A 341 7.57 -16.52 15.48
C ASP A 341 7.41 -16.51 17.01
N GLU A 342 7.32 -15.30 17.58
CA GLU A 342 7.12 -15.08 19.03
C GLU A 342 5.84 -15.70 19.60
N ASN A 343 4.88 -16.05 18.74
CA ASN A 343 3.60 -16.68 19.10
C ASN A 343 3.60 -18.19 18.83
N GLY A 344 4.73 -18.77 18.39
CA GLY A 344 4.86 -20.19 18.08
C GLY A 344 4.28 -20.60 16.72
N ASN A 345 3.95 -19.66 15.84
CA ASN A 345 3.49 -19.94 14.48
C ASN A 345 4.68 -19.93 13.51
N TYR A 346 4.58 -20.65 12.39
CA TYR A 346 5.63 -20.63 11.35
C TYR A 346 5.84 -19.22 10.76
N ASP A 347 7.07 -18.71 10.85
CA ASP A 347 7.53 -17.46 10.26
C ASP A 347 8.09 -17.69 8.86
N TYR A 348 7.18 -17.82 7.88
CA TYR A 348 7.54 -17.99 6.47
C TYR A 348 8.22 -16.77 5.83
N GLU A 349 8.19 -15.61 6.49
CA GLU A 349 8.82 -14.39 6.01
C GLU A 349 10.24 -14.22 6.60
N SER A 350 10.70 -15.16 7.44
CA SER A 350 12.06 -15.19 7.97
C SER A 350 13.08 -15.53 6.89
N LEU A 351 14.23 -14.85 6.88
CA LEU A 351 15.36 -15.25 6.01
C LEU A 351 15.74 -16.73 6.24
N TYR A 352 15.66 -17.18 7.50
CA TYR A 352 16.01 -18.54 7.91
C TYR A 352 14.94 -19.58 7.55
N ALA A 353 13.81 -19.18 6.96
CA ALA A 353 12.94 -20.13 6.28
C ALA A 353 13.57 -20.65 4.99
N LEU A 354 14.60 -19.97 4.44
CA LEU A 354 15.40 -20.48 3.34
C LEU A 354 16.53 -21.38 3.85
N ASP A 355 16.78 -22.46 3.12
CA ASP A 355 17.96 -23.31 3.23
C ASP A 355 19.17 -22.57 2.65
N LEU A 356 19.71 -21.66 3.45
CA LEU A 356 20.84 -20.80 3.08
C LEU A 356 22.10 -21.60 2.78
N GLU A 357 22.29 -22.74 3.44
CA GLU A 357 23.45 -23.62 3.22
C GLU A 357 23.39 -24.23 1.83
N LEU A 358 22.28 -24.90 1.48
CA LEU A 358 22.07 -25.48 0.16
C LEU A 358 22.14 -24.41 -0.93
N PHE A 359 21.46 -23.28 -0.72
CA PHE A 359 21.41 -22.18 -1.67
C PHE A 359 22.83 -21.63 -1.98
N ASN A 360 23.61 -21.31 -0.94
CA ASN A 360 24.95 -20.77 -1.15
C ASN A 360 25.91 -21.81 -1.75
N ALA A 361 25.81 -23.08 -1.34
CA ALA A 361 26.61 -24.15 -1.91
C ALA A 361 26.37 -24.31 -3.43
N GLN A 362 25.09 -24.35 -3.84
CA GLN A 362 24.72 -24.47 -5.26
C GLN A 362 25.07 -23.22 -6.05
N LEU A 363 24.85 -22.02 -5.50
CA LEU A 363 25.19 -20.77 -6.17
C LEU A 363 26.70 -20.68 -6.44
N GLN A 364 27.53 -21.05 -5.47
CA GLN A 364 28.99 -21.07 -5.64
C GLN A 364 29.44 -22.12 -6.65
N ALA A 365 28.84 -23.32 -6.64
CA ALA A 365 29.11 -24.37 -7.64
C ALA A 365 28.79 -23.88 -9.05
N LEU A 366 27.62 -23.27 -9.24
CA LEU A 366 27.24 -22.65 -10.52
C LEU A 366 28.25 -21.60 -10.96
N LEU A 367 28.66 -20.69 -10.08
CA LEU A 367 29.65 -19.64 -10.41
C LEU A 367 31.04 -20.19 -10.75
N ARG A 368 31.38 -21.41 -10.30
CA ARG A 368 32.58 -22.15 -10.73
C ARG A 368 32.38 -22.94 -12.04
N GLY A 369 31.18 -22.92 -12.62
CA GLY A 369 30.84 -23.65 -13.84
C GLY A 369 30.54 -25.14 -13.62
N GLU A 370 30.27 -25.54 -12.38
CA GLU A 370 29.84 -26.89 -12.01
C GLU A 370 28.35 -27.09 -12.33
N GLU A 371 27.93 -28.35 -12.48
CA GLU A 371 26.53 -28.72 -12.67
C GLU A 371 25.85 -28.93 -11.30
N VAL A 372 24.66 -28.36 -11.12
CA VAL A 372 23.84 -28.56 -9.91
C VAL A 372 22.44 -29.03 -10.29
N GLU A 373 21.81 -29.83 -9.43
CA GLU A 373 20.39 -30.16 -9.54
C GLU A 373 19.57 -29.18 -8.70
N LEU A 374 18.68 -28.42 -9.34
CA LEU A 374 17.90 -27.39 -8.67
C LEU A 374 16.71 -28.01 -7.92
N PRO A 375 16.44 -27.59 -6.67
CA PRO A 375 15.26 -28.02 -5.96
C PRO A 375 14.00 -27.36 -6.53
N ARG A 376 12.84 -27.97 -6.26
CA ARG A 376 11.53 -27.32 -6.36
C ARG A 376 10.81 -27.48 -5.04
N TYR A 377 10.23 -26.40 -4.51
CA TYR A 377 9.47 -26.48 -3.27
C TYR A 377 8.00 -26.79 -3.57
N ASN A 378 7.50 -27.88 -2.99
CA ASN A 378 6.10 -28.25 -3.10
C ASN A 378 5.32 -27.61 -1.95
N PHE A 379 4.62 -26.50 -2.20
CA PHE A 379 3.84 -25.79 -1.19
C PHE A 379 2.73 -26.62 -0.53
N MET A 380 2.17 -27.59 -1.25
CA MET A 380 1.13 -28.48 -0.70
C MET A 380 1.73 -29.44 0.33
N LEU A 381 2.81 -30.13 -0.04
CA LEU A 381 3.51 -31.08 0.83
C LEU A 381 4.37 -30.40 1.90
N GLY A 382 4.82 -29.17 1.65
CA GLY A 382 5.77 -28.44 2.49
C GLY A 382 7.17 -29.05 2.47
N LYS A 383 7.62 -29.53 1.31
CA LYS A 383 8.92 -30.22 1.16
C LYS A 383 9.63 -29.84 -0.13
N LYS A 384 10.97 -29.93 -0.11
CA LYS A 384 11.81 -29.86 -1.31
C LYS A 384 11.70 -31.16 -2.12
N GLU A 385 11.55 -31.02 -3.44
CA GLU A 385 11.53 -32.11 -4.42
C GLU A 385 12.63 -31.89 -5.47
N TYR A 386 13.22 -32.98 -5.94
CA TYR A 386 14.20 -32.99 -7.02
C TYR A 386 13.61 -33.75 -8.20
N LYS A 387 13.57 -33.10 -9.38
CA LYS A 387 12.93 -33.64 -10.59
C LYS A 387 13.92 -33.92 -11.73
N GLY A 388 15.22 -33.89 -11.45
CA GLY A 388 16.27 -34.02 -12.47
C GLY A 388 16.58 -32.73 -13.21
N ASP A 389 16.11 -31.56 -12.72
CA ASP A 389 16.39 -30.26 -13.33
C ASP A 389 17.84 -29.86 -13.06
N LYS A 390 18.74 -30.16 -14.01
CA LYS A 390 20.16 -29.84 -13.93
C LYS A 390 20.48 -28.51 -14.59
N LEU A 391 21.34 -27.73 -13.95
CA LEU A 391 21.82 -26.44 -14.47
C LEU A 391 23.34 -26.39 -14.42
N ARG A 392 23.93 -25.93 -15.53
CA ARG A 392 25.32 -25.50 -15.64
C ARG A 392 25.33 -24.17 -16.38
N ILE A 393 26.09 -23.20 -15.88
CA ILE A 393 26.12 -21.85 -16.46
C ILE A 393 27.40 -21.61 -17.28
N ASP A 394 27.28 -20.76 -18.30
CA ASP A 394 28.39 -20.31 -19.15
C ASP A 394 28.66 -18.81 -18.98
N GLU A 395 29.62 -18.25 -19.73
CA GLU A 395 29.99 -16.84 -19.63
C GLU A 395 28.85 -15.87 -20.01
N HIS A 396 27.91 -16.30 -20.85
CA HIS A 396 26.76 -15.52 -21.30
C HIS A 396 25.55 -15.66 -20.37
N THR A 397 25.61 -16.59 -19.42
CA THR A 397 24.52 -16.88 -18.51
C THR A 397 24.46 -15.85 -17.38
N VAL A 398 23.26 -15.34 -17.13
CA VAL A 398 22.96 -14.45 -16.00
C VAL A 398 21.89 -15.10 -15.16
N LEU A 399 22.19 -15.36 -13.90
CA LEU A 399 21.23 -15.92 -12.96
C LEU A 399 20.33 -14.80 -12.45
N ILE A 400 19.01 -14.96 -12.57
CA ILE A 400 18.02 -14.02 -12.04
C ILE A 400 17.42 -14.66 -10.80
N LEU A 401 17.80 -14.18 -9.63
CA LEU A 401 17.26 -14.66 -8.36
C LEU A 401 16.10 -13.77 -7.93
N GLU A 402 14.91 -14.34 -7.83
CA GLU A 402 13.72 -13.61 -7.39
C GLU A 402 13.20 -14.17 -6.06
N GLY A 403 12.86 -13.28 -5.14
CA GLY A 403 12.24 -13.65 -3.87
C GLY A 403 12.32 -12.51 -2.86
N ILE A 404 11.54 -12.63 -1.78
CA ILE A 404 11.41 -11.54 -0.80
C ILE A 404 12.75 -11.14 -0.15
N HIS A 405 13.71 -12.06 -0.04
CA HIS A 405 15.02 -11.81 0.57
C HIS A 405 16.15 -11.50 -0.42
N ALA A 406 15.88 -11.38 -1.73
CA ALA A 406 16.95 -11.27 -2.73
C ALA A 406 17.92 -10.09 -2.51
N LEU A 407 17.48 -9.01 -1.83
CA LEU A 407 18.30 -7.84 -1.51
C LEU A 407 18.89 -7.85 -0.10
N ASN A 408 18.57 -8.85 0.72
CA ASN A 408 19.19 -9.01 2.03
C ASN A 408 20.68 -9.39 1.83
N PRO A 409 21.64 -8.59 2.37
CA PRO A 409 23.06 -8.90 2.25
C PRO A 409 23.45 -10.29 2.75
N GLU A 410 22.74 -10.81 3.76
CA GLU A 410 22.98 -12.14 4.35
C GLU A 410 22.63 -13.30 3.41
N LEU A 411 21.86 -13.05 2.33
CA LEU A 411 21.54 -14.08 1.36
C LEU A 411 22.75 -14.49 0.52
N THR A 412 23.61 -13.53 0.15
CA THR A 412 24.74 -13.74 -0.78
C THR A 412 26.05 -13.12 -0.27
N PRO A 413 26.49 -13.43 0.96
CA PRO A 413 27.60 -12.72 1.62
C PRO A 413 28.94 -12.91 0.90
N GLN A 414 29.12 -14.04 0.21
CA GLN A 414 30.36 -14.42 -0.46
C GLN A 414 30.47 -13.92 -1.91
N ILE A 415 29.42 -13.30 -2.44
CA ILE A 415 29.40 -12.84 -3.84
C ILE A 415 29.80 -11.36 -3.90
N PRO A 416 30.83 -10.99 -4.69
CA PRO A 416 31.26 -9.60 -4.84
C PRO A 416 30.13 -8.68 -5.36
N ALA A 417 30.17 -7.41 -4.98
CA ALA A 417 29.11 -6.45 -5.30
C ALA A 417 29.05 -6.13 -6.81
N GLU A 418 30.21 -6.10 -7.47
CA GLU A 418 30.37 -5.87 -8.91
C GLU A 418 29.69 -6.94 -9.78
N ASN A 419 29.53 -8.16 -9.27
CA ASN A 419 28.86 -9.26 -9.96
C ASN A 419 27.33 -9.22 -9.81
N LYS A 420 26.81 -8.29 -9.00
CA LYS A 420 25.40 -8.18 -8.64
C LYS A 420 24.75 -6.97 -9.32
N TYR A 421 23.50 -7.15 -9.73
CA TYR A 421 22.60 -6.06 -10.05
C TYR A 421 21.32 -6.23 -9.25
N LYS A 422 20.98 -5.24 -8.43
CA LYS A 422 19.92 -5.30 -7.42
C LYS A 422 18.71 -4.51 -7.88
N ILE A 423 17.56 -5.16 -7.93
CA ILE A 423 16.28 -4.59 -8.36
C ILE A 423 15.27 -4.73 -7.23
N TYR A 424 14.63 -3.62 -6.88
CA TYR A 424 13.50 -3.63 -5.95
C TYR A 424 12.20 -3.34 -6.69
N VAL A 425 11.29 -4.31 -6.67
CA VAL A 425 9.98 -4.26 -7.33
C VAL A 425 8.90 -3.99 -6.29
N SER A 426 8.17 -2.88 -6.44
CA SER A 426 7.08 -2.52 -5.55
C SER A 426 5.85 -2.05 -6.33
N ALA A 427 4.66 -2.16 -5.74
CA ALA A 427 3.41 -1.67 -6.34
C ALA A 427 3.11 -0.25 -5.84
N LEU A 428 3.96 0.70 -6.20
CA LEU A 428 3.89 2.10 -5.76
C LEU A 428 2.69 2.80 -6.39
N THR A 429 1.54 2.71 -5.72
CA THR A 429 0.28 3.34 -6.15
C THR A 429 0.44 4.86 -6.23
N THR A 430 0.31 5.41 -7.44
CA THR A 430 0.48 6.83 -7.73
C THR A 430 -0.82 7.58 -8.01
N ILE A 431 -1.94 6.88 -8.14
CA ILE A 431 -3.27 7.49 -8.23
C ILE A 431 -3.87 7.67 -6.85
N SER A 432 -4.43 8.86 -6.58
CA SER A 432 -5.20 9.16 -5.38
C SER A 432 -6.70 9.23 -5.68
N LEU A 433 -7.55 9.15 -4.66
CA LEU A 433 -8.99 9.39 -4.84
C LEU A 433 -9.23 10.85 -5.24
N ASP A 434 -8.56 11.75 -4.55
CA ASP A 434 -8.54 13.19 -4.80
C ASP A 434 -7.22 13.79 -4.26
N ASP A 435 -7.07 15.11 -4.20
CA ASP A 435 -5.81 15.74 -3.83
C ASP A 435 -5.40 15.49 -2.35
N HIS A 436 -6.34 15.10 -1.47
CA HIS A 436 -6.08 14.90 -0.03
C HIS A 436 -6.29 13.45 0.44
N ASN A 437 -6.87 12.60 -0.39
CA ASN A 437 -7.21 11.21 -0.07
C ASN A 437 -6.37 10.24 -0.90
N TRP A 438 -5.16 9.96 -0.42
CA TRP A 438 -4.27 8.96 -1.01
C TRP A 438 -4.76 7.51 -0.84
N ILE A 439 -4.45 6.67 -1.82
CA ILE A 439 -4.75 5.23 -1.82
C ILE A 439 -3.52 4.42 -1.40
N PRO A 440 -3.61 3.62 -0.32
CA PRO A 440 -2.46 2.87 0.13
C PRO A 440 -1.85 1.87 -0.85
N THR A 441 -0.53 1.96 -1.03
CA THR A 441 0.25 0.90 -1.73
C THR A 441 0.02 -0.47 -1.07
N THR A 442 -0.16 -0.50 0.25
CA THR A 442 -0.53 -1.72 0.97
C THR A 442 -1.90 -2.27 0.58
N ASP A 443 -2.86 -1.41 0.24
CA ASP A 443 -4.20 -1.82 -0.18
C ASP A 443 -4.18 -2.41 -1.58
N ASN A 444 -3.39 -1.83 -2.49
CA ASN A 444 -3.15 -2.40 -3.82
C ASN A 444 -2.61 -3.83 -3.72
N ARG A 445 -1.53 -4.01 -2.95
CA ARG A 445 -0.91 -5.33 -2.77
C ARG A 445 -1.84 -6.32 -2.07
N LEU A 446 -2.63 -5.87 -1.09
CA LEU A 446 -3.61 -6.74 -0.43
C LEU A 446 -4.69 -7.18 -1.41
N LEU A 447 -5.21 -6.29 -2.28
CA LEU A 447 -6.18 -6.66 -3.32
C LEU A 447 -5.59 -7.66 -4.32
N ARG A 448 -4.38 -7.39 -4.83
CA ARG A 448 -3.64 -8.33 -5.69
C ARG A 448 -3.48 -9.69 -5.01
N ARG A 449 -3.14 -9.70 -3.72
CA ARG A 449 -2.98 -10.93 -2.93
C ARG A 449 -4.30 -11.68 -2.76
N ILE A 450 -5.38 -11.01 -2.39
CA ILE A 450 -6.71 -11.60 -2.22
C ILE A 450 -7.17 -12.29 -3.49
N ILE A 451 -7.05 -11.63 -4.65
CA ILE A 451 -7.48 -12.19 -5.93
C ILE A 451 -6.63 -13.42 -6.29
N ARG A 452 -5.30 -13.32 -6.18
CA ARG A 452 -4.40 -14.45 -6.48
C ARG A 452 -4.59 -15.62 -5.55
N ASP A 453 -4.68 -15.36 -4.24
CA ASP A 453 -4.78 -16.41 -3.23
C ASP A 453 -6.12 -17.16 -3.39
N PHE A 454 -7.20 -16.45 -3.75
CA PHE A 454 -8.49 -17.04 -4.12
C PHE A 454 -8.44 -17.86 -5.41
N ASN A 455 -7.87 -17.31 -6.48
CA ASN A 455 -7.87 -17.95 -7.80
C ASN A 455 -6.90 -19.13 -7.93
N TYR A 456 -5.75 -19.08 -7.25
CA TYR A 456 -4.63 -20.01 -7.49
C TYR A 456 -4.16 -20.79 -6.27
N ARG A 457 -4.50 -20.33 -5.05
CA ARG A 457 -3.99 -20.96 -3.81
C ARG A 457 -5.09 -21.57 -2.94
N GLY A 458 -6.36 -21.41 -3.32
CA GLY A 458 -7.50 -21.98 -2.61
C GLY A 458 -7.78 -21.34 -1.24
N TYR A 459 -7.26 -20.13 -0.97
CA TYR A 459 -7.56 -19.40 0.25
C TYR A 459 -8.72 -18.43 0.04
N SER A 460 -9.60 -18.34 1.02
CA SER A 460 -10.64 -17.31 1.06
C SER A 460 -10.04 -15.90 1.29
N ALA A 461 -10.83 -14.86 0.99
CA ALA A 461 -10.46 -13.50 1.38
C ALA A 461 -10.32 -13.35 2.89
N GLN A 462 -11.15 -14.05 3.68
CA GLN A 462 -11.06 -14.03 5.14
C GLN A 462 -9.69 -14.54 5.60
N GLU A 463 -9.26 -15.72 5.15
CA GLU A 463 -7.96 -16.28 5.51
C GLU A 463 -6.81 -15.37 5.06
N THR A 464 -6.88 -14.83 3.85
CA THR A 464 -5.86 -13.92 3.32
C THR A 464 -5.73 -12.64 4.16
N ILE A 465 -6.85 -12.01 4.52
CA ILE A 465 -6.88 -10.81 5.36
C ILE A 465 -6.34 -11.13 6.76
N SER A 466 -6.71 -12.27 7.35
CA SER A 466 -6.28 -12.66 8.70
C SER A 466 -4.75 -12.79 8.82
N ARG A 467 -4.07 -13.22 7.75
CA ARG A 467 -2.60 -13.39 7.71
C ARG A 467 -1.85 -12.11 7.34
N TRP A 468 -2.54 -11.10 6.82
CA TRP A 468 -1.90 -9.87 6.33
C TRP A 468 -1.04 -9.15 7.39
N PRO A 469 -1.41 -9.07 8.68
CA PRO A 469 -0.54 -8.46 9.70
C PRO A 469 0.83 -9.14 9.84
N SER A 470 0.87 -10.47 9.85
CA SER A 470 2.13 -11.25 9.93
C SER A 470 3.02 -10.98 8.72
N VAL A 471 2.43 -10.96 7.51
CA VAL A 471 3.14 -10.61 6.28
C VAL A 471 3.74 -9.21 6.36
N ARG A 472 2.96 -8.23 6.85
CA ARG A 472 3.43 -6.84 7.01
C ARG A 472 4.58 -6.73 8.00
N ALA A 473 4.52 -7.48 9.11
CA ALA A 473 5.61 -7.53 10.08
C ALA A 473 6.89 -8.13 9.48
N GLY A 474 6.77 -9.21 8.70
CA GLY A 474 7.88 -9.80 7.95
C GLY A 474 8.51 -8.82 6.96
N GLU A 475 7.69 -8.07 6.22
CA GLU A 475 8.15 -7.05 5.27
C GLU A 475 8.91 -5.90 5.97
N ASP A 476 8.38 -5.40 7.09
CA ASP A 476 9.01 -4.34 7.89
C ASP A 476 10.37 -4.78 8.47
N LYS A 477 10.51 -6.06 8.81
CA LYS A 477 11.75 -6.63 9.38
C LYS A 477 12.78 -7.02 8.31
N TRP A 478 12.35 -7.66 7.23
CA TRP A 478 13.26 -8.39 6.34
C TRP A 478 13.39 -7.82 4.93
N ILE A 479 12.52 -6.88 4.54
CA ILE A 479 12.46 -6.39 3.15
C ILE A 479 12.71 -4.88 3.08
N PHE A 480 11.89 -4.08 3.78
CA PHE A 480 11.99 -2.61 3.71
C PHE A 480 13.33 -2.03 4.19
N PRO A 481 14.05 -2.63 5.16
CA PRO A 481 15.39 -2.16 5.51
C PRO A 481 16.39 -2.21 4.36
N TYR A 482 16.17 -3.09 3.37
CA TYR A 482 17.11 -3.32 2.27
C TYR A 482 16.66 -2.71 0.92
N GLN A 483 15.49 -2.07 0.85
CA GLN A 483 14.95 -1.58 -0.43
C GLN A 483 15.84 -0.51 -1.10
N GLU A 484 16.44 0.40 -0.32
CA GLU A 484 17.32 1.45 -0.83
C GLU A 484 18.72 0.91 -1.25
N ASN A 485 19.03 -0.35 -0.93
CA ASN A 485 20.23 -1.03 -1.42
C ASN A 485 20.11 -1.45 -2.90
N ALA A 486 18.95 -1.29 -3.52
CA ALA A 486 18.73 -1.61 -4.92
C ALA A 486 19.49 -0.64 -5.85
N ASP A 487 20.05 -1.14 -6.95
CA ASP A 487 20.60 -0.28 -8.00
C ASP A 487 19.47 0.44 -8.76
N VAL A 488 18.31 -0.20 -8.88
CA VAL A 488 17.11 0.38 -9.48
C VAL A 488 15.84 -0.05 -8.74
N MET A 489 14.89 0.87 -8.63
CA MET A 489 13.54 0.58 -8.18
C MET A 489 12.59 0.53 -9.39
N PHE A 490 11.69 -0.43 -9.39
CA PHE A 490 10.70 -0.61 -10.44
C PHE A 490 9.29 -0.58 -9.85
N ASN A 491 8.45 0.30 -10.39
CA ASN A 491 7.05 0.37 -10.03
C ASN A 491 6.22 -0.60 -10.90
N SER A 492 5.67 -1.61 -10.24
CA SER A 492 4.74 -2.57 -10.85
C SER A 492 3.29 -2.09 -10.86
N ALA A 493 2.95 -1.00 -10.16
CA ALA A 493 1.59 -0.47 -10.14
C ALA A 493 1.25 0.12 -11.51
N LEU A 494 0.03 -0.17 -11.97
CA LEU A 494 -0.51 0.36 -13.23
C LEU A 494 -1.68 1.27 -12.90
N LEU A 495 -1.74 2.41 -13.58
CA LEU A 495 -2.71 3.47 -13.28
C LEU A 495 -4.17 2.98 -13.28
N PHE A 496 -4.50 2.10 -14.23
CA PHE A 496 -5.85 1.56 -14.43
C PHE A 496 -6.17 0.35 -13.54
N GLU A 497 -5.21 -0.17 -12.77
CA GLU A 497 -5.36 -1.53 -12.24
C GLU A 497 -6.54 -1.68 -11.30
N PHE A 498 -6.83 -0.70 -10.43
CA PHE A 498 -7.96 -0.80 -9.50
C PHE A 498 -9.30 -0.93 -10.20
N ALA A 499 -9.48 -0.29 -11.36
CA ALA A 499 -10.68 -0.39 -12.18
C ALA A 499 -10.90 -1.82 -12.70
N VAL A 500 -9.82 -2.53 -12.99
CA VAL A 500 -9.85 -3.93 -13.41
C VAL A 500 -9.98 -4.86 -12.21
N LEU A 501 -9.16 -4.66 -11.18
CA LEU A 501 -9.19 -5.43 -9.94
C LEU A 501 -10.57 -5.37 -9.31
N ARG A 502 -11.32 -4.27 -9.46
CA ARG A 502 -12.71 -4.12 -8.98
C ARG A 502 -13.60 -5.28 -9.42
N CYS A 503 -13.58 -5.62 -10.70
CA CYS A 503 -14.42 -6.67 -11.29
C CYS A 503 -14.18 -8.05 -10.65
N HIS A 504 -12.96 -8.29 -10.15
CA HIS A 504 -12.55 -9.54 -9.52
C HIS A 504 -12.65 -9.49 -7.99
N ALA A 505 -12.28 -8.38 -7.37
CA ALA A 505 -12.24 -8.22 -5.92
C ALA A 505 -13.64 -8.09 -5.30
N GLU A 506 -14.58 -7.42 -5.97
CA GLU A 506 -15.93 -7.21 -5.42
C GLU A 506 -16.65 -8.51 -5.02
N PRO A 507 -16.76 -9.54 -5.89
CA PRO A 507 -17.41 -10.79 -5.51
C PRO A 507 -16.66 -11.52 -4.40
N ILE A 508 -15.32 -11.51 -4.43
CA ILE A 508 -14.48 -12.20 -3.43
C ILE A 508 -14.63 -11.53 -2.05
N LEU A 509 -14.51 -10.21 -1.96
CA LEU A 509 -14.62 -9.46 -0.71
C LEU A 509 -16.02 -9.48 -0.12
N THR A 510 -17.06 -9.53 -0.95
CA THR A 510 -18.46 -9.60 -0.51
C THR A 510 -18.77 -10.95 0.17
N SER A 511 -18.00 -12.00 -0.11
CA SER A 511 -18.14 -13.30 0.54
C SER A 511 -17.70 -13.32 2.01
N VAL A 512 -16.95 -12.32 2.48
CA VAL A 512 -16.43 -12.28 3.85
C VAL A 512 -17.59 -12.08 4.86
N PRO A 513 -17.82 -13.01 5.80
CA PRO A 513 -18.95 -12.94 6.73
C PRO A 513 -18.88 -11.74 7.68
N ARG A 514 -20.02 -11.09 7.96
CA ARG A 514 -20.06 -9.90 8.85
C ARG A 514 -19.68 -10.18 10.30
N ASN A 515 -19.79 -11.42 10.74
CA ASN A 515 -19.54 -11.85 12.11
C ASN A 515 -18.05 -12.14 12.41
N CYS A 516 -17.15 -12.03 11.42
CA CYS A 516 -15.72 -12.18 11.63
C CYS A 516 -14.99 -10.82 11.69
N PRO A 517 -13.84 -10.71 12.40
CA PRO A 517 -13.05 -9.49 12.47
C PRO A 517 -12.57 -8.98 11.10
N GLU A 518 -12.27 -9.88 10.17
CA GLU A 518 -11.73 -9.57 8.84
C GLU A 518 -12.70 -8.77 7.97
N TYR A 519 -14.01 -8.83 8.29
CA TYR A 519 -15.04 -8.03 7.62
C TYR A 519 -14.71 -6.54 7.64
N ALA A 520 -14.04 -6.04 8.68
CA ALA A 520 -13.66 -4.63 8.79
C ALA A 520 -12.79 -4.18 7.61
N GLU A 521 -11.74 -4.96 7.29
CA GLU A 521 -10.84 -4.68 6.17
C GLU A 521 -11.53 -4.97 4.84
N ALA A 522 -12.29 -6.06 4.72
CA ALA A 522 -13.01 -6.37 3.48
C ALA A 522 -14.00 -5.26 3.10
N TYR A 523 -14.78 -4.78 4.06
CA TYR A 523 -15.72 -3.67 3.87
C TYR A 523 -15.00 -2.37 3.50
N ARG A 524 -13.86 -2.08 4.14
CA ARG A 524 -13.04 -0.90 3.84
C ARG A 524 -12.48 -0.93 2.41
N LEU A 525 -11.96 -2.08 1.97
CA LEU A 525 -11.44 -2.26 0.61
C LEU A 525 -12.56 -2.09 -0.42
N LEU A 526 -13.73 -2.70 -0.18
CA LEU A 526 -14.93 -2.51 -1.01
C LEU A 526 -15.38 -1.05 -1.09
N LYS A 527 -15.27 -0.30 0.01
CA LYS A 527 -15.72 1.10 0.06
C LYS A 527 -14.93 2.00 -0.89
N PHE A 528 -13.60 1.85 -0.94
CA PHE A 528 -12.78 2.73 -1.79
C PHE A 528 -12.70 2.24 -3.24
N ILE A 529 -12.68 0.92 -3.48
CA ILE A 529 -12.57 0.40 -4.85
C ILE A 529 -13.80 0.75 -5.71
N LYS A 530 -14.95 0.98 -5.07
CA LYS A 530 -16.19 1.42 -5.72
C LYS A 530 -16.12 2.80 -6.36
N TYR A 531 -15.14 3.64 -6.01
CA TYR A 531 -14.95 4.92 -6.68
C TYR A 531 -14.39 4.76 -8.10
N PHE A 532 -13.81 3.61 -8.46
CA PHE A 532 -13.26 3.42 -9.80
C PHE A 532 -14.33 2.92 -10.77
N THR A 533 -14.50 3.56 -11.92
CA THR A 533 -15.31 3.03 -13.02
C THR A 533 -14.75 1.66 -13.45
N PRO A 534 -15.55 0.58 -13.46
CA PRO A 534 -15.05 -0.76 -13.74
C PRO A 534 -14.58 -0.90 -15.19
N VAL A 535 -13.42 -1.55 -15.39
CA VAL A 535 -12.85 -1.83 -16.71
C VAL A 535 -12.70 -3.34 -16.88
N GLN A 536 -13.10 -3.86 -18.05
CA GLN A 536 -13.00 -5.29 -18.36
C GLN A 536 -11.54 -5.70 -18.59
N ASP A 537 -11.17 -6.88 -18.13
CA ASP A 537 -9.79 -7.38 -18.21
C ASP A 537 -9.40 -7.95 -19.58
N LYS A 538 -10.34 -8.02 -20.54
CA LYS A 538 -10.09 -8.53 -21.90
C LYS A 538 -9.04 -7.72 -22.66
N GLU A 539 -8.98 -6.41 -22.40
CA GLU A 539 -8.06 -5.48 -23.06
C GLU A 539 -6.62 -5.57 -22.51
N ILE A 540 -6.40 -6.31 -21.42
CA ILE A 540 -5.07 -6.42 -20.80
C ILE A 540 -4.17 -7.36 -21.62
N PRO A 541 -2.96 -6.96 -22.00
CA PRO A 541 -2.04 -7.84 -22.71
C PRO A 541 -1.71 -9.13 -21.94
N PRO A 542 -1.49 -10.28 -22.61
CA PRO A 542 -1.11 -11.53 -21.95
C PRO A 542 0.28 -11.48 -21.31
N THR A 543 1.08 -10.46 -21.60
CA THR A 543 2.39 -10.19 -21.00
C THR A 543 2.34 -9.22 -19.82
N SER A 544 1.17 -8.63 -19.51
CA SER A 544 1.01 -7.69 -18.40
C SER A 544 1.34 -8.36 -17.05
N LEU A 545 1.89 -7.57 -16.12
CA LEU A 545 2.11 -8.02 -14.73
C LEU A 545 0.80 -8.38 -14.04
N LEU A 546 -0.33 -7.78 -14.42
CA LEU A 546 -1.62 -8.07 -13.80
C LEU A 546 -2.11 -9.48 -14.09
N ARG A 547 -1.62 -10.11 -15.16
CA ARG A 547 -1.97 -11.49 -15.51
C ARG A 547 -1.46 -12.52 -14.49
N GLU A 548 -0.52 -12.13 -13.62
CA GLU A 548 -0.13 -12.91 -12.43
C GLU A 548 -1.30 -13.13 -11.45
N PHE A 549 -2.19 -12.13 -11.35
CA PHE A 549 -3.29 -12.13 -10.38
C PHE A 549 -4.63 -12.48 -11.04
N LEU A 550 -4.82 -12.06 -12.29
CA LEU A 550 -6.10 -12.19 -13.01
C LEU A 550 -6.18 -13.42 -13.93
N GLY A 551 -5.03 -14.00 -14.31
CA GLY A 551 -4.96 -15.11 -15.26
C GLY A 551 -4.97 -14.64 -16.71
N GLY A 552 -4.80 -15.59 -17.65
CA GLY A 552 -4.65 -15.29 -19.07
C GLY A 552 -3.23 -14.86 -19.46
N SER A 553 -2.22 -15.20 -18.65
CA SER A 553 -0.83 -14.89 -18.96
C SER A 553 -0.27 -15.79 -20.06
N SER A 554 0.61 -15.22 -20.88
CA SER A 554 1.49 -15.97 -21.80
C SER A 554 2.64 -16.68 -21.08
N PHE A 555 2.91 -16.30 -19.82
CA PHE A 555 3.92 -16.91 -18.98
C PHE A 555 3.38 -18.11 -18.20
N LYS A 556 4.22 -19.13 -18.00
CA LYS A 556 3.97 -20.23 -17.04
C LYS A 556 4.56 -19.84 -15.70
N TYR A 557 3.79 -19.97 -14.62
CA TYR A 557 4.20 -19.64 -13.25
C TYR A 557 4.60 -20.88 -12.48
#